data_AF-A0AAP8N9H2-F1
#
_entry.id   AF-A0AAP8N9H2-F1
#
_cell.length_a   1.000
_cell.length_b   1.000
_cell.length_c   1.000
_cell.angle_alpha   90.00
_cell.angle_beta   90.00
_cell.angle_gamma   90.00
#
_symmetry.space_group_name_H-M   'P 1'
#
loop_
_entity.id
_entity.type
_entity.pdbx_description
1 polymer ?
#
loop_
_entity_poly.entity_id
_entity_poly.type
_entity_poly.pdbx_seq_one_letter_code
_entity_poly.pdbx_strand_id
1 'polypeptide(L)'
;MYMNTGNYAFTPSTEAVKTSLIGGVSATTWAYTGMAAICFMAGEFKNPGKVLPRALISSVFIVMILYTLLAVCIIGLMPFEKLMSTNAAVSEAIKYIPGLSDIASSFVAVTAIIVILGSLSSCIMFQPRLEYAMAKDGLFFKRFAKVHPKYETPSFSIIVQVLYACILV
;
A
#
# COMPACT_ATOMS: atom_id res chain seq x y z
N MET A 1 -15.14 -14.01 23.09
CA MET A 1 -13.82 -13.59 22.57
C MET A 1 -13.52 -14.52 21.39
N TYR A 2 -13.70 -14.06 20.16
CA TYR A 2 -13.57 -14.91 18.95
C TYR A 2 -12.11 -15.22 18.57
N MET A 3 -11.16 -14.69 19.33
CA MET A 3 -9.74 -14.96 19.17
C MET A 3 -9.38 -16.27 19.88
N ASN A 4 -8.93 -17.27 19.13
CA ASN A 4 -8.40 -18.50 19.68
C ASN A 4 -6.91 -18.32 19.99
N THR A 5 -6.54 -18.35 21.27
CA THR A 5 -5.15 -18.19 21.70
C THR A 5 -4.24 -19.34 21.27
N GLY A 6 -4.80 -20.51 20.93
CA GLY A 6 -4.05 -21.65 20.39
C GLY A 6 -3.46 -21.39 19.01
N ASN A 7 -4.00 -20.44 18.24
CA ASN A 7 -3.48 -20.11 16.90
C ASN A 7 -2.13 -19.37 16.95
N TYR A 8 -1.74 -18.77 18.09
CA TYR A 8 -0.45 -18.09 18.25
C TYR A 8 0.70 -19.07 18.57
N ALA A 9 0.40 -20.34 18.84
CA ALA A 9 1.40 -21.32 19.27
C ALA A 9 2.18 -21.98 18.11
N PHE A 10 2.00 -21.51 16.87
CA PHE A 10 2.72 -22.06 15.72
C PHE A 10 4.22 -21.75 15.80
N THR A 11 5.03 -22.79 15.88
CA THR A 11 6.49 -22.70 15.84
C THR A 11 7.03 -23.12 14.47
N PRO A 12 7.64 -22.22 13.69
CA PRO A 12 8.24 -22.60 12.41
C PRO A 12 9.44 -23.54 12.61
N SER A 13 9.66 -24.45 11.66
CA SER A 13 10.83 -25.34 11.65
C SER A 13 12.13 -24.53 11.52
N THR A 14 13.16 -24.90 12.28
CA THR A 14 14.39 -24.12 12.51
C THR A 14 15.19 -23.80 11.24
N GLU A 15 15.12 -24.65 10.22
CA GLU A 15 15.77 -24.41 8.92
C GLU A 15 15.05 -23.38 8.04
N ALA A 16 13.72 -23.22 8.21
CA ALA A 16 12.90 -22.31 7.42
C ALA A 16 12.85 -20.89 7.99
N VAL A 17 13.33 -20.66 9.23
CA VAL A 17 13.17 -19.36 9.92
C VAL A 17 13.90 -18.23 9.19
N LYS A 18 15.13 -18.46 8.72
CA LYS A 18 15.93 -17.40 8.07
C LYS A 18 15.35 -16.98 6.72
N THR A 19 14.96 -17.93 5.88
CA THR A 19 14.38 -17.66 4.57
C THR A 19 12.97 -17.06 4.69
N SER A 20 12.16 -17.56 5.62
CA SER A 20 10.81 -17.05 5.88
C SER A 20 10.83 -15.63 6.46
N LEU A 21 11.80 -15.30 7.32
CA LEU A 21 11.97 -13.95 7.85
C LEU A 21 12.30 -12.95 6.74
N ILE A 22 13.24 -13.29 5.85
CA ILE A 22 13.62 -12.42 4.73
C ILE A 22 12.42 -12.21 3.79
N GLY A 23 11.68 -13.28 3.48
CA GLY A 23 10.47 -13.20 2.66
C GLY A 23 9.40 -12.30 3.30
N GLY A 24 9.15 -12.46 4.60
CA GLY A 24 8.21 -11.64 5.36
C GLY A 24 8.62 -10.16 5.41
N VAL A 25 9.90 -9.87 5.64
CA VAL A 25 10.43 -8.49 5.62
C VAL A 25 10.24 -7.89 4.23
N SER A 26 10.62 -8.60 3.17
CA SER A 26 10.47 -8.11 1.78
C SER A 26 9.01 -7.78 1.44
N ALA A 27 8.08 -8.69 1.75
CA ALA A 27 6.65 -8.49 1.49
C ALA A 27 6.09 -7.31 2.30
N THR A 28 6.55 -7.15 3.55
CA THR A 28 6.11 -6.05 4.42
C THR A 28 6.68 -4.72 3.95
N THR A 29 7.95 -4.66 3.53
CA THR A 29 8.59 -3.45 3.01
C THR A 29 7.85 -2.89 1.79
N TRP A 30 7.35 -3.76 0.91
CA TRP A 30 6.52 -3.34 -0.22
C TRP A 30 5.31 -2.51 0.24
N ALA A 31 4.63 -2.93 1.31
CA ALA A 31 3.47 -2.24 1.85
C ALA A 31 3.77 -0.82 2.39
N TYR A 32 5.03 -0.51 2.74
CA TYR A 32 5.44 0.82 3.23
C TYR A 32 6.03 1.74 2.15
N THR A 33 6.18 1.26 0.91
CA THR A 33 6.87 2.00 -0.16
C THR A 33 6.21 3.35 -0.50
N GLY A 34 4.90 3.47 -0.30
CA GLY A 34 4.13 4.68 -0.63
C GLY A 34 4.50 5.94 0.18
N MET A 35 5.26 5.84 1.27
CA MET A 35 5.56 7.01 2.11
C MET A 35 6.43 8.06 1.42
N ALA A 36 7.34 7.64 0.53
CA ALA A 36 8.21 8.55 -0.21
C ALA A 36 7.44 9.41 -1.23
N ALA A 37 6.25 8.95 -1.66
CA ALA A 37 5.45 9.62 -2.68
C ALA A 37 5.03 11.04 -2.27
N ILE A 38 4.80 11.26 -0.97
CA ILE A 38 4.39 12.56 -0.41
C ILE A 38 5.49 13.61 -0.64
N CYS A 39 6.76 13.21 -0.65
CA CYS A 39 7.89 14.11 -0.85
C CYS A 39 7.91 14.72 -2.26
N PHE A 40 7.37 14.03 -3.27
CA PHE A 40 7.29 14.56 -4.64
C PHE A 40 6.29 15.72 -4.78
N MET A 41 5.36 15.82 -3.83
CA MET A 41 4.39 16.92 -3.75
C MET A 41 4.76 17.96 -2.68
N ALA A 42 6.01 17.94 -2.17
CA ALA A 42 6.48 18.87 -1.14
C ALA A 42 6.18 20.35 -1.47
N GLY A 43 6.23 20.73 -2.75
CA GLY A 43 5.95 22.08 -3.22
C GLY A 43 4.50 22.55 -3.06
N GLU A 44 3.55 21.63 -2.85
CA GLU A 44 2.12 21.95 -2.66
C GLU A 44 1.72 22.09 -1.18
N PHE A 45 2.61 21.70 -0.25
CA PHE A 45 2.34 21.81 1.17
C PHE A 45 2.67 23.21 1.70
N LYS A 46 1.79 23.76 2.56
CA LYS A 46 2.08 24.97 3.32
C LYS A 46 3.14 24.67 4.39
N ASN A 47 4.33 25.27 4.28
CA ASN A 47 5.48 25.04 5.16
C ASN A 47 6.00 23.57 5.17
N PRO A 48 6.54 23.08 4.03
CA PRO A 48 6.94 21.67 3.89
C PRO A 48 7.99 21.25 4.91
N GLY A 49 8.92 22.14 5.29
CA GLY A 49 10.00 21.83 6.23
C GLY A 49 9.55 21.43 7.65
N LYS A 50 8.31 21.76 8.05
CA LYS A 50 7.74 21.33 9.35
C LYS A 50 6.62 20.31 9.19
N VAL A 51 5.84 20.40 8.10
CA VAL A 51 4.68 19.54 7.89
C VAL A 51 5.08 18.16 7.38
N LEU A 52 5.99 18.08 6.41
CA LEU A 52 6.41 16.79 5.83
C LEU A 52 7.06 15.86 6.86
N PRO A 53 8.04 16.30 7.68
CA PRO A 53 8.66 15.39 8.66
C PRO A 53 7.64 14.85 9.66
N ARG A 54 6.70 15.69 10.13
CA ARG A 54 5.65 15.28 11.07
C ARG A 54 4.67 14.29 10.43
N ALA A 55 4.26 14.54 9.19
CA ALA A 55 3.34 13.65 8.47
C ALA A 55 3.98 12.29 8.15
N LEU A 56 5.26 12.27 7.77
CA LEU A 56 6.00 11.04 7.54
C LEU A 56 6.13 10.24 8.82
N ILE A 57 6.57 10.85 9.93
CA ILE A 57 6.72 10.13 11.20
C ILE A 57 5.36 9.64 11.71
N SER A 58 4.32 10.47 11.71
CA SER A 58 3.00 10.07 12.19
C SER A 58 2.38 8.95 11.35
N SER A 59 2.50 9.02 10.02
CA SER A 59 1.98 7.97 9.14
C SER A 59 2.67 6.62 9.37
N VAL A 60 3.99 6.58 9.55
CA VAL A 60 4.73 5.34 9.89
C VAL A 60 4.14 4.69 11.13
N PHE A 61 4.00 5.44 12.23
CA PHE A 61 3.50 4.90 13.49
C PHE A 61 2.06 4.40 13.37
N ILE A 62 1.19 5.16 12.70
CA ILE A 62 -0.21 4.77 12.50
C ILE A 62 -0.31 3.49 11.67
N VAL A 63 0.39 3.42 10.54
CA VAL A 63 0.37 2.25 9.66
C VAL A 63 0.97 1.03 10.35
N MET A 64 2.07 1.20 11.11
CA MET A 64 2.69 0.13 11.90
C MET A 64 1.72 -0.47 12.91
N ILE A 65 0.99 0.36 13.65
CA ILE A 65 0.00 -0.11 14.62
C ILE A 65 -1.14 -0.83 13.89
N LEU A 66 -1.68 -0.24 12.82
CA LEU A 66 -2.78 -0.84 12.07
C LEU A 66 -2.41 -2.18 11.45
N TYR A 67 -1.24 -2.31 10.84
CA TYR A 67 -0.77 -3.55 10.23
C TYR A 67 -0.50 -4.62 11.27
N THR A 68 0.09 -4.26 12.41
CA THR A 68 0.32 -5.19 13.52
C THR A 68 -1.01 -5.70 14.09
N LEU A 69 -1.95 -4.79 14.35
CA LEU A 69 -3.29 -5.16 14.83
C LEU A 69 -4.03 -6.05 13.84
N LEU A 70 -3.95 -5.74 12.55
CA LEU A 70 -4.58 -6.55 11.51
C LEU A 70 -3.99 -7.97 11.49
N ALA A 71 -2.66 -8.12 11.53
CA ALA A 71 -1.99 -9.41 11.60
C ALA A 71 -2.42 -10.21 12.84
N VAL A 72 -2.45 -9.58 14.02
CA VAL A 72 -2.90 -10.20 15.27
C VAL A 72 -4.36 -10.66 15.16
N CYS A 73 -5.24 -9.82 14.61
CA CYS A 73 -6.65 -10.18 14.39
C CYS A 73 -6.81 -11.39 13.46
N ILE A 74 -6.09 -11.43 12.34
CA ILE A 74 -6.18 -12.53 11.36
C ILE A 74 -5.71 -13.86 11.97
N ILE A 75 -4.56 -13.85 12.65
CA ILE A 75 -4.01 -15.06 13.30
C ILE A 75 -4.94 -15.50 14.45
N GLY A 76 -5.52 -14.56 15.20
CA GLY A 76 -6.47 -14.87 16.25
C GLY A 76 -7.77 -15.52 15.74
N LEU A 77 -8.23 -15.18 14.54
CA LEU A 77 -9.50 -15.64 13.98
C LEU A 77 -9.38 -16.94 13.18
N MET A 78 -8.26 -17.20 12.50
CA MET A 78 -8.11 -18.31 11.56
C MET A 78 -6.87 -19.16 11.86
N PRO A 79 -6.97 -20.51 11.80
CA PRO A 79 -5.81 -21.39 12.01
C PRO A 79 -4.74 -21.21 10.91
N PHE A 80 -3.47 -21.38 11.28
CA PHE A 80 -2.31 -21.09 10.44
C PHE A 80 -2.27 -21.90 9.14
N GLU A 81 -2.68 -23.18 9.16
CA GLU A 81 -2.74 -24.03 7.98
C GLU A 81 -3.66 -23.45 6.89
N LYS A 82 -4.80 -22.90 7.31
CA LYS A 82 -5.76 -22.29 6.37
C LYS A 82 -5.26 -20.95 5.87
N LEU A 83 -4.54 -20.19 6.71
CA LEU A 83 -3.87 -18.94 6.33
C LEU A 83 -2.83 -19.15 5.22
N MET A 84 -2.07 -20.24 5.27
CA MET A 84 -1.08 -20.57 4.23
C MET A 84 -1.71 -20.97 2.89
N SER A 85 -2.92 -21.51 2.90
CA SER A 85 -3.61 -21.99 1.70
C SER A 85 -4.43 -20.91 0.96
N THR A 86 -4.64 -19.74 1.58
CA THR A 86 -5.56 -18.73 1.06
C THR A 86 -4.83 -17.50 0.51
N ASN A 87 -5.26 -17.06 -0.68
CA ASN A 87 -4.85 -15.77 -1.23
C ASN A 87 -5.71 -14.60 -0.70
N ALA A 88 -6.78 -14.89 0.04
CA ALA A 88 -7.75 -13.92 0.54
C ALA A 88 -7.89 -13.97 2.07
N ALA A 89 -6.76 -13.88 2.77
CA ALA A 89 -6.67 -14.04 4.23
C ALA A 89 -7.67 -13.17 5.01
N VAL A 90 -7.87 -11.91 4.59
CA VAL A 90 -8.79 -10.97 5.27
C VAL A 90 -10.25 -11.41 5.12
N SER A 91 -10.67 -11.77 3.91
CA SER A 91 -12.04 -12.21 3.65
C SER A 91 -12.35 -13.53 4.36
N GLU A 92 -11.39 -14.47 4.34
CA GLU A 92 -11.56 -15.76 4.98
C GLU A 92 -11.57 -15.65 6.51
N ALA A 93 -10.74 -14.76 7.10
CA ALA A 93 -10.73 -14.51 8.54
C ALA A 93 -12.06 -13.94 9.05
N ILE A 94 -12.72 -13.05 8.29
CA ILE A 94 -13.99 -12.44 8.70
C ILE A 94 -15.13 -13.47 8.72
N LYS A 95 -15.07 -14.55 7.91
CA LYS A 95 -16.06 -15.63 7.94
C LYS A 95 -16.09 -16.39 9.27
N TYR A 96 -15.01 -16.37 10.03
CA TYR A 96 -14.95 -16.97 11.37
C TYR A 96 -15.69 -16.14 12.43
N ILE A 97 -16.14 -14.92 12.10
CA ILE A 97 -16.98 -14.10 12.97
C ILE A 97 -18.45 -14.47 12.72
N PRO A 98 -19.14 -15.07 13.70
CA PRO A 98 -20.54 -15.48 13.54
C PRO A 98 -21.42 -14.26 13.28
N GLY A 99 -22.28 -14.35 12.25
CA GLY A 99 -23.17 -13.26 11.80
C GLY A 99 -22.63 -12.40 10.66
N LEU A 100 -21.32 -12.46 10.35
CA LEU A 100 -20.71 -11.69 9.26
C LEU A 100 -20.28 -12.56 8.06
N SER A 101 -20.41 -13.88 8.13
CA SER A 101 -19.92 -14.81 7.10
C SER A 101 -20.47 -14.53 5.70
N ASP A 102 -21.75 -14.22 5.57
CA ASP A 102 -22.38 -14.00 4.26
C ASP A 102 -22.00 -12.65 3.63
N ILE A 103 -21.61 -11.67 4.46
CA ILE A 103 -21.27 -10.31 4.03
C ILE A 103 -19.74 -10.13 3.93
N ALA A 104 -18.95 -11.02 4.53
CA ALA A 104 -17.50 -10.94 4.63
C ALA A 104 -16.82 -10.68 3.28
N SER A 105 -17.16 -11.47 2.25
CA SER A 105 -16.57 -11.35 0.91
C SER A 105 -16.93 -10.02 0.24
N SER A 106 -18.20 -9.64 0.28
CA SER A 106 -18.70 -8.41 -0.34
C SER A 106 -18.12 -7.17 0.34
N PHE A 107 -18.04 -7.17 1.67
CA PHE A 107 -17.48 -6.06 2.44
C PHE A 107 -15.99 -5.84 2.13
N VAL A 108 -15.20 -6.93 2.10
CA VAL A 108 -13.78 -6.86 1.75
C VAL A 108 -13.60 -6.40 0.31
N ALA A 109 -14.41 -6.91 -0.63
CA ALA A 109 -14.33 -6.49 -2.03
C ALA A 109 -14.61 -5.00 -2.21
N VAL A 110 -15.69 -4.48 -1.61
CA VAL A 110 -16.03 -3.05 -1.69
C VAL A 110 -14.95 -2.18 -1.07
N THR A 111 -14.46 -2.56 0.11
CA THR A 111 -13.39 -1.82 0.79
C THR A 111 -12.09 -1.85 -0.02
N ALA A 112 -11.74 -2.99 -0.60
CA ALA A 112 -10.58 -3.13 -1.47
C ALA A 112 -10.68 -2.21 -2.70
N ILE A 113 -11.84 -2.13 -3.35
CA ILE A 113 -12.07 -1.22 -4.48
C ILE A 113 -11.82 0.24 -4.07
N ILE A 114 -12.37 0.68 -2.93
CA ILE A 114 -12.18 2.05 -2.43
C ILE A 114 -10.69 2.33 -2.18
N VAL A 115 -9.98 1.41 -1.54
CA VAL A 115 -8.54 1.54 -1.27
C VAL A 115 -7.72 1.59 -2.55
N ILE A 116 -8.01 0.72 -3.52
CA ILE A 116 -7.32 0.67 -4.82
C ILE A 116 -7.53 1.98 -5.58
N LEU A 117 -8.77 2.48 -5.64
CA LEU A 117 -9.07 3.76 -6.30
C LEU A 117 -8.37 4.95 -5.62
N GLY A 118 -8.33 4.96 -4.28
CA GLY A 118 -7.61 5.97 -3.52
C GLY A 118 -6.10 5.93 -3.79
N SER A 119 -5.52 4.73 -3.80
CA SER A 119 -4.09 4.52 -4.12
C SER A 119 -3.77 4.93 -5.56
N LEU A 120 -4.59 4.53 -6.52
CA LEU A 120 -4.43 4.89 -7.94
C LEU A 120 -4.50 6.40 -8.15
N SER A 121 -5.46 7.08 -7.51
CA SER A 121 -5.57 8.55 -7.55
C SER A 121 -4.30 9.22 -7.03
N SER A 122 -3.73 8.73 -5.93
CA SER A 122 -2.45 9.22 -5.41
C SER A 122 -1.31 9.02 -6.42
N CYS A 123 -1.18 7.84 -7.03
CA CYS A 123 -0.17 7.54 -8.04
C CYS A 123 -0.25 8.44 -9.28
N ILE A 124 -1.46 8.76 -9.74
CA ILE A 124 -1.67 9.68 -10.86
C ILE A 124 -1.29 11.12 -10.46
N MET A 125 -1.35 11.48 -9.19
CA MET A 125 -0.92 12.80 -8.72
C MET A 125 0.60 12.91 -8.61
N PHE A 126 1.28 12.07 -7.83
CA PHE A 126 2.71 12.33 -7.53
C PHE A 126 3.64 11.97 -8.69
N GLN A 127 3.31 10.95 -9.49
CA GLN A 127 4.23 10.41 -10.49
C GLN A 127 4.57 11.40 -11.63
N PRO A 128 3.59 12.10 -12.24
CA PRO A 128 3.88 13.10 -13.27
C PRO A 128 4.73 14.26 -12.75
N ARG A 129 4.58 14.62 -11.47
CA ARG A 129 5.32 15.72 -10.84
C ARG A 129 6.81 15.39 -10.69
N LEU A 130 7.11 14.13 -10.35
CA LEU A 130 8.49 13.65 -10.30
C LEU A 130 9.15 13.70 -11.69
N GLU A 131 8.48 13.18 -12.71
CA GLU A 131 8.98 13.19 -14.10
C GLU A 131 9.16 14.61 -14.64
N TYR A 132 8.22 15.51 -14.32
CA TYR A 132 8.31 16.92 -14.68
C TYR A 132 9.52 17.60 -14.02
N ALA A 133 9.74 17.38 -12.71
CA ALA A 133 10.90 17.93 -12.01
C ALA A 133 12.22 17.43 -12.62
N MET A 134 12.33 16.11 -12.86
CA MET A 134 13.51 15.52 -13.51
C MET A 134 13.74 16.07 -14.93
N ALA A 135 12.67 16.29 -15.70
CA ALA A 135 12.77 16.85 -17.05
C ALA A 135 13.18 18.33 -17.04
N LYS A 136 12.76 19.09 -16.03
CA LYS A 136 13.15 20.49 -15.82
C LYS A 136 14.63 20.61 -15.44
N ASP A 137 15.14 19.66 -14.64
CA ASP A 137 16.54 19.58 -14.25
C ASP A 137 17.45 19.02 -15.38
N GLY A 138 16.87 18.69 -16.54
CA GLY A 138 17.61 18.18 -17.70
C GLY A 138 18.03 16.72 -17.59
N LEU A 139 17.62 16.02 -16.53
CA LEU A 139 17.89 14.60 -16.28
C LEU A 139 16.93 13.66 -17.05
N PHE A 140 15.88 14.21 -17.65
CA PHE A 140 14.87 13.47 -18.38
C PHE A 140 14.50 14.12 -19.73
N PHE A 141 13.76 13.40 -20.58
CA PHE A 141 13.40 13.89 -21.91
C PHE A 141 12.60 15.20 -21.82
N LYS A 142 13.00 16.22 -22.60
CA LYS A 142 12.39 17.57 -22.59
C LYS A 142 10.87 17.59 -22.82
N ARG A 143 10.29 16.55 -23.43
CA ARG A 143 8.83 16.42 -23.64
C ARG A 143 8.05 16.29 -22.32
N PHE A 144 8.65 15.75 -21.27
CA PHE A 144 8.04 15.60 -19.94
C PHE A 144 8.01 16.93 -19.16
N ALA A 145 8.81 17.92 -19.57
CA ALA A 145 8.75 19.28 -19.01
C ALA A 145 7.57 20.10 -19.57
N LYS A 146 6.77 19.56 -20.51
CA LYS A 146 5.64 20.27 -21.09
C LYS A 146 4.40 20.12 -20.22
N VAL A 147 3.93 21.26 -19.70
CA VAL A 147 2.74 21.34 -18.85
C VAL A 147 1.53 21.78 -19.69
N HIS A 148 0.35 21.24 -19.38
CA HIS A 148 -0.89 21.65 -20.02
C HIS A 148 -1.26 23.10 -19.66
N PRO A 149 -1.53 24.00 -20.63
CA PRO A 149 -1.72 25.42 -20.37
C PRO A 149 -2.97 25.78 -19.55
N LYS A 150 -3.98 24.91 -19.52
CA LYS A 150 -5.24 25.13 -18.78
C LYS A 150 -5.30 24.44 -17.42
N TYR A 151 -4.64 23.29 -17.28
CA TYR A 151 -4.75 22.42 -16.10
C TYR A 151 -3.46 22.36 -15.30
N GLU A 152 -2.40 23.02 -15.78
CA GLU A 152 -1.08 23.07 -15.17
C GLU A 152 -0.52 21.68 -14.78
N THR A 153 -0.92 20.64 -15.53
CA THR A 153 -0.54 19.25 -15.29
C THR A 153 0.32 18.68 -16.42
N PRO A 154 1.30 17.79 -16.13
CA PRO A 154 2.11 17.14 -17.16
C PRO A 154 1.31 16.05 -17.89
N SER A 155 0.48 16.42 -18.88
CA SER A 155 -0.40 15.47 -19.58
C SER A 155 0.36 14.38 -20.33
N PHE A 156 1.56 14.67 -20.84
CA PHE A 156 2.38 13.69 -21.55
C PHE A 156 2.88 12.58 -20.61
N SER A 157 3.35 12.93 -19.41
CA SER A 157 3.71 11.98 -18.35
C SER A 157 2.56 11.04 -18.02
N ILE A 158 1.36 11.58 -17.83
CA ILE A 158 0.18 10.78 -17.47
C ILE A 158 -0.13 9.75 -18.57
N ILE A 159 -0.08 10.15 -19.84
CA ILE A 159 -0.34 9.23 -20.96
C ILE A 159 0.71 8.12 -21.01
N VAL A 160 1.99 8.46 -20.84
CA VAL A 160 3.09 7.48 -20.83
C VAL A 160 2.94 6.51 -19.64
N GLN A 161 2.59 7.02 -18.47
CA GLN A 161 2.34 6.22 -17.27
C GLN A 161 1.18 5.24 -17.48
N VAL A 162 0.08 5.69 -18.09
CA VAL A 162 -1.07 4.83 -18.42
C VAL A 162 -0.69 3.77 -19.43
N LEU A 163 -0.01 4.14 -20.52
CA LEU A 163 0.45 3.18 -21.54
C LEU A 163 1.37 2.13 -20.93
N TYR A 164 2.31 2.54 -20.08
CA TYR A 164 3.22 1.63 -19.40
C TYR A 164 2.48 0.69 -18.44
N ALA A 165 1.52 1.21 -17.68
CA ALA A 165 0.67 0.39 -16.81
C ALA A 165 -0.13 -0.66 -17.61
N CYS A 166 -0.69 -0.29 -18.76
CA CYS A 166 -1.42 -1.22 -19.64
C CYS A 166 -0.54 -2.30 -20.29
N ILE A 167 0.78 -2.09 -20.40
CA ILE A 167 1.72 -3.08 -20.93
C ILE A 167 2.15 -4.08 -19.85
N LEU A 168 2.25 -3.63 -18.60
CA LEU A 168 2.72 -4.45 -17.47
C LEU A 168 1.65 -5.40 -16.92
N VAL A 169 0.38 -5.04 -17.03
CA VAL A 169 -0.78 -5.83 -16.57
C VAL A 169 -1.20 -6.80 -17.66
#